data_AF-A0A9X9A885-F1
#
_entry.id   AF-A0A9X9A885-F1
#
_cell.length_a   1.000
_cell.length_b   1.000
_cell.length_c   1.000
_cell.angle_alpha   90.00
_cell.angle_beta   90.00
_cell.angle_gamma   90.00
#
_symmetry.space_group_name_H-M   'P 1'
#
loop_
_entity.id
_entity.type
_entity.pdbx_description
1 polymer ?
#
loop_
_entity_poly.entity_id
_entity_poly.type
_entity_poly.pdbx_seq_one_letter_code
_entity_poly.pdbx_strand_id
1 'polypeptide(L)'
;AKDFPETLPLLEKHKNILVLRTFSKAYGLASFRVGYAVGQEELIEKLNVVRLPFNVSSLAQKAATIAFGDDEFIEEIVRVNTEGL
;
A
#
# COMPACT_ATOMS: atom_id res chain seq x y z
N ALA A 1 -15.82 -8.32 -6.57
CA ALA A 1 -15.71 -9.80 -6.49
C ALA A 1 -15.53 -10.15 -5.01
N LYS A 2 -16.10 -11.26 -4.50
CA LYS A 2 -16.10 -11.57 -3.05
C LYS A 2 -14.89 -12.42 -2.61
N ASP A 3 -13.99 -12.73 -3.53
CA ASP A 3 -12.92 -13.72 -3.45
C ASP A 3 -11.52 -13.08 -3.49
N PHE A 4 -11.37 -11.89 -2.91
CA PHE A 4 -10.05 -11.26 -2.83
C PHE A 4 -9.10 -12.13 -2.00
N PRO A 5 -7.87 -12.40 -2.50
CA PRO A 5 -6.93 -13.24 -1.78
C PRO A 5 -6.39 -12.53 -0.54
N GLU A 6 -6.40 -13.24 0.59
CA GLU A 6 -5.67 -12.84 1.79
C GLU A 6 -4.16 -13.00 1.53
N THR A 7 -3.50 -11.89 1.25
CA THR A 7 -2.09 -11.88 0.80
C THR A 7 -1.08 -11.88 1.94
N LEU A 8 -1.44 -11.36 3.11
CA LEU A 8 -0.52 -11.30 4.26
C LEU A 8 -0.17 -12.69 4.84
N PRO A 9 -1.11 -13.65 4.98
CA PRO A 9 -0.78 -15.00 5.45
C PRO A 9 0.22 -15.76 4.55
N LEU A 10 0.35 -15.36 3.28
CA LEU A 10 1.33 -15.96 2.38
C LEU A 10 2.77 -15.63 2.77
N LEU A 11 2.99 -14.50 3.44
CA LEU A 11 4.31 -14.08 3.91
C LEU A 11 4.87 -15.01 4.99
N GLU A 12 4.00 -15.67 5.77
CA GLU A 12 4.40 -16.66 6.77
C GLU A 12 4.83 -17.98 6.13
N LYS A 13 4.19 -18.37 5.02
CA LYS A 13 4.45 -19.64 4.32
C LYS A 13 5.63 -19.54 3.36
N HIS A 14 5.87 -18.36 2.78
CA HIS A 14 6.82 -18.17 1.70
C HIS A 14 7.72 -16.96 1.98
N LYS A 15 9.00 -17.22 2.20
CA LYS A 15 9.98 -16.19 2.53
C LYS A 15 10.36 -15.28 1.35
N ASN A 16 10.01 -15.66 0.13
CA ASN A 16 10.36 -14.99 -1.12
C ASN A 16 9.21 -14.14 -1.71
N ILE A 17 8.15 -13.89 -0.94
CA ILE A 17 7.03 -13.04 -1.38
C ILE A 17 7.21 -11.61 -0.87
N LEU A 18 6.87 -10.66 -1.75
CA LEU A 18 6.72 -9.25 -1.42
C LEU A 18 5.30 -8.82 -1.78
N VAL A 19 4.55 -8.28 -0.81
CA VAL A 19 3.23 -7.69 -1.04
C VAL A 19 3.41 -6.20 -1.26
N LEU A 20 2.95 -5.71 -2.41
CA LEU A 20 3.00 -4.28 -2.76
C LEU A 20 1.62 -3.65 -2.61
N ARG A 21 1.59 -2.46 -2.03
CA ARG A 21 0.37 -1.66 -1.84
C ARG A 21 0.67 -0.20 -2.20
N THR A 22 -0.37 0.54 -2.58
CA THR A 22 -0.22 1.93 -3.01
C THR A 22 -1.33 2.82 -2.50
N PHE A 23 -0.98 4.08 -2.24
CA PHE A 23 -1.93 5.15 -1.96
C PHE A 23 -2.52 5.76 -3.24
N SER A 24 -2.12 5.29 -4.43
CA SER A 24 -2.56 5.86 -5.71
C SER A 24 -3.98 5.51 -6.14
N LYS A 25 -4.66 4.61 -5.42
CA LYS A 25 -5.94 4.00 -5.83
C LYS A 25 -7.04 4.36 -4.82
N ALA A 26 -7.43 3.43 -3.95
CA ALA A 26 -8.49 3.64 -2.97
C ALA A 26 -8.29 4.90 -2.13
N TYR A 27 -7.04 5.25 -1.80
CA TYR A 27 -6.70 6.45 -1.04
C TYR A 27 -6.67 7.76 -1.85
N GLY A 28 -6.84 7.75 -3.17
CA GLY A 28 -6.91 8.97 -4.00
C GLY A 28 -5.60 9.76 -4.17
N LEU A 29 -4.45 9.28 -3.67
CA LEU A 29 -3.18 10.03 -3.65
C LEU A 29 -2.28 9.70 -4.85
N ALA A 30 -2.84 9.59 -6.05
CA ALA A 30 -2.09 9.19 -7.24
C ALA A 30 -0.92 10.12 -7.57
N SER A 31 -1.06 11.43 -7.38
CA SER A 31 0.00 12.43 -7.63
C SER A 31 1.13 12.43 -6.59
N PHE A 32 0.87 11.95 -5.37
CA PHE A 32 1.85 11.99 -4.27
C PHE A 32 2.91 10.89 -4.35
N ARG A 33 2.68 9.87 -5.20
CA ARG A 33 3.64 8.77 -5.46
C ARG A 33 4.11 8.04 -4.21
N VAL A 34 3.16 7.67 -3.34
CA VAL A 34 3.45 6.87 -2.13
C VAL A 34 2.95 5.44 -2.29
N GLY A 35 3.81 4.50 -1.92
CA GLY A 35 3.51 3.08 -1.83
C GLY A 35 4.40 2.42 -0.80
N TYR A 36 4.09 1.17 -0.47
CA TYR A 36 4.85 0.40 0.50
C TYR A 36 4.92 -1.07 0.08
N ALA A 37 5.92 -1.75 0.63
CA ALA A 37 6.15 -3.17 0.46
C ALA A 37 6.12 -3.85 1.84
N VAL A 38 5.51 -5.02 1.91
CA VAL A 38 5.49 -5.89 3.10
C VAL A 38 6.11 -7.23 2.70
N GLY A 39 7.08 -7.70 3.46
CA GLY A 39 7.79 -8.95 3.19
C GLY A 39 8.72 -9.32 4.34
N GLN A 40 9.45 -10.42 4.17
CA GLN A 40 10.45 -10.85 5.15
C GLN A 40 11.59 -9.81 5.27
N GLU A 41 12.13 -9.68 6.48
CA GLU A 41 13.19 -8.72 6.82
C GLU A 41 14.37 -8.79 5.84
N GLU A 42 14.89 -10.00 5.57
CA GLU A 42 16.01 -10.22 4.64
C GLU A 42 15.74 -9.66 3.23
N LEU A 43 14.50 -9.72 2.76
CA LEU A 43 14.12 -9.20 1.44
C LEU A 43 14.01 -7.66 1.46
N ILE A 44 13.48 -7.11 2.55
CA ILE A 44 13.38 -5.65 2.76
C ILE A 44 14.76 -5.01 2.90
N GLU A 45 15.69 -5.67 3.59
CA GLU A 45 17.09 -5.23 3.70
C GLU A 45 17.74 -5.13 2.32
N LYS A 46 17.62 -6.17 1.49
CA LYS A 46 18.14 -6.17 0.11
C LYS A 46 17.51 -5.07 -0.74
N LEU A 47 16.22 -4.81 -0.58
CA LEU A 47 15.53 -3.72 -1.27
C LEU A 47 16.03 -2.34 -0.82
N ASN A 48 16.31 -2.17 0.48
CA ASN A 48 16.80 -0.91 1.03
C ASN A 48 18.20 -0.54 0.52
N VAL A 49 19.05 -1.52 0.14
CA VAL A 49 20.36 -1.26 -0.46
C VAL A 49 20.24 -0.48 -1.77
N VAL A 50 19.21 -0.75 -2.58
CA VAL A 50 18.99 -0.10 -3.88
C VAL A 50 17.99 1.05 -3.82
N ARG A 51 17.32 1.26 -2.67
CA ARG A 51 16.35 2.33 -2.48
C ARG A 51 17.05 3.68 -2.38
N LEU A 52 16.55 4.67 -3.11
CA LEU A 52 17.04 6.05 -2.99
C LEU A 52 16.72 6.61 -1.58
N PRO A 53 17.65 7.34 -0.94
CA PRO A 53 17.51 7.83 0.44
C PRO A 53 16.33 8.81 0.64
N PHE A 54 15.85 9.46 -0.42
CA PHE A 54 14.76 10.44 -0.38
C PHE A 54 13.74 10.22 -1.51
N ASN A 55 13.22 8.99 -1.62
CA ASN A 55 12.29 8.61 -2.69
C ASN A 55 10.83 9.04 -2.46
N VAL A 56 10.49 9.61 -1.30
CA VAL A 56 9.13 10.06 -0.95
C VAL A 56 9.18 11.42 -0.26
N SER A 57 8.42 12.41 -0.76
CA SER A 57 8.43 13.77 -0.19
C SER A 57 7.75 13.84 1.18
N SER A 58 8.10 14.85 1.99
CA SER A 58 7.50 15.07 3.31
C SER A 58 5.98 15.29 3.25
N LEU A 59 5.52 16.04 2.24
CA LEU A 59 4.10 16.25 2.00
C LEU A 59 3.38 14.95 1.67
N ALA A 60 3.99 14.10 0.84
CA ALA A 60 3.44 12.81 0.46
C ALA A 60 3.35 11.85 1.65
N GLN A 61 4.37 11.81 2.51
CA GLN A 61 4.33 11.05 3.76
C GLN A 61 3.18 11.51 4.66
N LYS A 62 3.02 12.82 4.86
CA LYS A 62 1.96 13.37 5.71
C LYS A 62 0.56 13.10 5.16
N ALA A 63 0.36 13.28 3.85
CA ALA A 63 -0.91 12.97 3.20
C ALA A 63 -1.25 11.48 3.34
N ALA A 64 -0.27 10.59 3.13
CA ALA A 64 -0.48 9.15 3.28
C ALA A 64 -0.83 8.74 4.72
N THR A 65 -0.19 9.33 5.74
CA THR A 65 -0.54 9.06 7.15
C THR A 65 -1.97 9.48 7.48
N ILE A 66 -2.42 10.65 6.99
CA ILE A 66 -3.79 11.12 7.22
C ILE A 66 -4.78 10.22 6.48
N ALA A 67 -4.54 9.94 5.20
CA ALA A 67 -5.42 9.09 4.40
C ALA A 67 -5.49 7.65 4.92
N PHE A 68 -4.43 7.13 5.53
CA PHE A 68 -4.42 5.80 6.14
C PHE A 68 -5.36 5.70 7.35
N GLY A 69 -5.67 6.80 8.04
CA GLY A 69 -6.58 6.83 9.18
C GLY A 69 -8.03 7.18 8.82
N ASP A 70 -8.35 7.34 7.54
CA ASP A 70 -9.68 7.72 7.06
C ASP A 70 -10.43 6.50 6.53
N ASP A 71 -10.86 5.63 7.45
CA ASP A 71 -11.57 4.39 7.13
C ASP A 71 -12.94 4.69 6.48
N GLU A 72 -13.63 5.77 6.90
CA GLU A 72 -14.91 6.20 6.34
C GLU A 72 -14.79 6.49 4.83
N PHE A 73 -13.76 7.22 4.41
CA PHE A 73 -13.49 7.47 3.00
C PHE A 73 -13.22 6.16 2.23
N ILE A 74 -12.49 5.21 2.82
CA ILE A 74 -12.17 3.94 2.16
C ILE A 74 -13.43 3.08 1.98
N GLU A 75 -14.29 3.00 3.00
CA GLU A 75 -15.57 2.30 2.92
C GLU A 75 -16.47 2.92 1.84
N GLU A 76 -16.55 4.24 1.78
CA GLU A 76 -17.27 4.99 0.75
C GLU A 76 -16.75 4.64 -0.66
N ILE A 77 -15.43 4.73 -0.87
CA ILE A 77 -14.80 4.44 -2.16
C ILE A 77 -14.99 2.98 -2.57
N VAL A 78 -14.93 2.02 -1.65
CA VAL A 78 -15.21 0.61 -1.94
C VAL A 78 -16.66 0.42 -2.35
N ARG A 79 -17.60 1.08 -1.67
CA ARG A 79 -19.03 1.01 -2.01
C ARG A 79 -19.29 1.57 -3.41
N VAL A 80 -18.84 2.80 -3.68
CA VAL A 80 -19.03 3.48 -4.97
C VAL A 80 -18.40 2.69 -6.13
N ASN A 81 -17.16 2.21 -5.96
CA ASN A 81 -16.50 1.37 -6.97
C ASN A 81 -17.21 0.02 -7.21
N THR A 82 -17.84 -0.54 -6.17
CA THR A 82 -18.61 -1.79 -6.29
C THR A 82 -19.93 -1.56 -7.00
N GLU A 83 -20.53 -0.38 -6.82
CA GLU A 83 -21.77 0.06 -7.50
C GLU A 83 -21.52 0.50 -8.96
N GLY A 84 -20.25 0.74 -9.34
CA GLY A 84 -19.83 0.91 -10.73
C GLY A 84 -19.76 2.35 -11.22
N LEU A 85 -19.60 3.32 -10.32
CA LEU A 85 -19.26 4.71 -10.63
C LEU A 85 -17.78 5.00 -10.34
#